data_AF-A0A4S3PMH3-F1
#
_entry.id   AF-A0A4S3PMH3-F1
#
_cell.length_a   1.000
_cell.length_b   1.000
_cell.length_c   1.000
_cell.angle_alpha   90.00
_cell.angle_beta   90.00
_cell.angle_gamma   90.00
#
_symmetry.space_group_name_H-M   'P 1'
#
loop_
_entity.id
_entity.type
_entity.pdbx_description
1 polymer ?
#
loop_
_entity_poly.entity_id
_entity_poly.type
_entity_poly.pdbx_seq_one_letter_code
_entity_poly.pdbx_strand_id
1 'polypeptide(L)'
;MERKERNMRKKDEVLNLPIKLKTYNTFLKRFKGLMFQLKPIKNEAIILEPCNSIHMFFMFFPIDVVFLDKENRVVKTIDNVKPWTVIFPVKHAYKTIEMPVGSIRKFGIQDGCVIEV
;
A
#
# COMPACT_ATOMS: atom_id res chain seq x y z
N MET A 1 -25.50 24.74 3.99
CA MET A 1 -26.57 23.79 4.36
C MET A 1 -26.91 23.08 3.05
N GLU A 2 -26.78 21.77 2.81
CA GLU A 2 -26.82 20.57 3.64
C GLU A 2 -26.00 19.48 2.94
N ARG A 3 -25.09 18.82 3.67
CA ARG A 3 -24.76 17.40 3.52
C ARG A 3 -23.93 17.03 4.75
N LYS A 4 -24.64 17.05 5.88
CA LYS A 4 -24.24 16.38 7.11
C LYS A 4 -23.92 14.91 6.81
N GLU A 5 -23.04 14.37 7.65
CA GLU A 5 -22.95 12.94 8.02
C GLU A 5 -22.42 11.96 6.95
N ARG A 6 -21.11 11.69 7.04
CA ARG A 6 -20.42 10.40 6.75
C ARG A 6 -18.93 10.64 6.98
N ASN A 7 -18.25 10.16 8.00
CA ASN A 7 -18.54 9.18 9.03
C ASN A 7 -17.98 9.70 10.35
N MET A 8 -18.67 9.37 11.44
CA MET A 8 -18.07 9.31 12.77
C MET A 8 -16.67 8.68 12.65
N ARG A 9 -15.65 9.40 13.12
CA ARG A 9 -14.28 8.92 13.19
C ARG A 9 -14.30 7.65 14.03
N LYS A 10 -14.32 6.47 13.38
CA LYS A 10 -13.85 5.25 14.02
C LYS A 10 -12.48 5.64 14.56
N LYS A 11 -12.32 5.52 15.89
CA LYS A 11 -11.05 5.77 16.57
C LYS A 11 -9.96 5.18 15.69
N ASP A 12 -9.07 6.02 15.17
CA ASP A 12 -8.07 5.60 14.19
C ASP A 12 -7.23 4.50 14.85
N GLU A 13 -7.54 3.26 14.50
CA GLU A 13 -6.83 2.12 15.02
C GLU A 13 -5.43 2.16 14.41
N VAL A 14 -4.46 2.50 15.26
CA VAL A 14 -3.06 2.53 14.88
C VAL A 14 -2.58 1.09 14.81
N LEU A 15 -2.13 0.68 13.64
CA LEU A 15 -1.68 -0.66 13.32
C LEU A 15 -0.16 -0.69 13.15
N ASN A 16 0.47 -1.50 13.99
CA ASN A 16 1.91 -1.72 13.96
C ASN A 16 2.19 -3.01 13.20
N LEU A 17 2.77 -2.89 12.01
CA LEU A 17 3.03 -4.04 11.17
C LEU A 17 4.28 -4.78 11.68
N PRO A 18 4.19 -6.08 12.03
CA PRO A 18 5.33 -6.87 12.48
C PRO A 18 6.18 -7.34 11.29
N ILE A 19 6.53 -6.42 10.38
CA ILE A 19 7.29 -6.66 9.17
C ILE A 19 8.24 -5.49 8.92
N LYS A 20 9.42 -5.76 8.37
CA LYS A 20 10.39 -4.69 8.08
C LYS A 20 9.87 -3.78 6.97
N LEU A 21 9.68 -2.50 7.26
CA LEU A 21 9.31 -1.49 6.27
C LEU A 21 10.56 -0.85 5.67
N LYS A 22 10.59 -0.70 4.33
CA LYS A 22 11.66 -0.03 3.59
C LYS A 22 11.08 1.10 2.75
N THR A 23 11.48 2.33 3.02
CA THR A 23 10.98 3.51 2.29
C THR A 23 11.85 3.83 1.08
N TYR A 24 11.22 3.88 -0.08
CA TYR A 24 11.78 4.28 -1.36
C TYR A 24 11.23 5.66 -1.73
N ASN A 25 12.07 6.68 -1.59
CA ASN A 25 11.70 8.08 -1.81
C ASN A 25 12.36 8.72 -3.04
N THR A 26 13.43 8.15 -3.57
CA THR A 26 14.05 8.62 -4.81
C THR A 26 13.31 8.09 -6.03
N PHE A 27 13.26 8.87 -7.12
CA PHE A 27 12.56 8.50 -8.35
C PHE A 27 12.94 7.12 -8.86
N LEU A 28 14.24 6.80 -8.93
CA LEU A 28 14.71 5.51 -9.44
C LEU A 28 14.31 4.33 -8.54
N LYS A 29 14.36 4.51 -7.20
CA LYS A 29 13.91 3.47 -6.26
C LYS A 29 12.40 3.25 -6.38
N ARG A 30 11.63 4.34 -6.50
CA ARG A 30 10.17 4.28 -6.66
C ARG A 30 9.74 3.62 -7.96
N PHE A 31 10.37 4.03 -9.07
CA PHE A 31 10.08 3.48 -10.39
C PHE A 31 10.42 1.99 -10.47
N LYS A 32 11.55 1.57 -9.87
CA LYS A 32 11.93 0.16 -9.85
C LYS A 32 11.03 -0.66 -8.92
N GLY A 33 10.75 -0.22 -7.70
CA GLY A 33 10.00 -1.02 -6.72
C GLY A 33 10.55 -2.45 -6.62
N LEU A 34 9.66 -3.43 -6.82
CA LEU A 34 9.97 -4.87 -6.91
C LEU A 34 10.21 -5.41 -8.33
N MET A 35 10.27 -4.54 -9.34
CA MET A 35 10.50 -4.95 -10.73
C MET A 35 11.78 -5.76 -10.88
N PHE A 36 11.72 -6.73 -11.79
CA PHE A 36 12.81 -7.66 -12.13
C PHE A 36 13.24 -8.60 -10.99
N GLN A 37 12.55 -8.56 -9.84
CA GLN A 37 12.81 -9.51 -8.77
C GLN A 37 12.12 -10.84 -9.09
N LEU A 38 12.89 -11.92 -9.16
CA LEU A 38 12.36 -13.26 -9.50
C LEU A 38 11.65 -13.95 -8.34
N LYS A 39 11.97 -13.57 -7.09
CA LYS A 39 11.45 -14.21 -5.88
C LYS A 39 10.59 -13.23 -5.08
N PRO A 40 9.44 -13.67 -4.54
CA PRO A 40 8.62 -12.84 -3.66
C PRO A 40 9.39 -12.37 -2.43
N ILE A 41 9.12 -11.13 -2.01
CA ILE A 41 9.43 -10.66 -0.65
C ILE A 41 8.64 -11.49 0.37
N LYS A 42 9.18 -11.67 1.58
CA LYS A 42 8.57 -12.50 2.64
C LYS A 42 8.46 -11.83 4.00
N ASN A 43 9.54 -11.16 4.43
CA ASN A 43 9.66 -10.57 5.78
C ASN A 43 9.90 -9.05 5.72
N GLU A 44 9.61 -8.45 4.57
CA GLU A 44 9.70 -7.02 4.37
C GLU A 44 8.56 -6.54 3.49
N ALA A 45 8.27 -5.25 3.58
CA ALA A 45 7.38 -4.52 2.68
C ALA A 45 8.06 -3.22 2.25
N ILE A 46 7.70 -2.73 1.07
CA ILE A 46 8.29 -1.52 0.48
C ILE A 46 7.26 -0.41 0.49
N ILE A 47 7.65 0.77 0.96
CA ILE A 47 6.85 1.98 0.89
C ILE A 47 7.38 2.83 -0.26
N LEU A 48 6.54 3.09 -1.25
CA LEU A 48 6.80 4.03 -2.32
C LEU A 48 6.21 5.39 -1.94
N GLU A 49 7.07 6.41 -1.76
CA GLU A 49 6.64 7.74 -1.31
C GLU A 49 7.34 8.87 -2.08
N PRO A 50 6.62 9.71 -2.84
CA PRO A 50 5.18 9.68 -3.11
C PRO A 50 4.81 8.63 -4.18
N CYS A 51 3.67 7.97 -4.02
CA CYS A 51 3.10 7.04 -4.99
C CYS A 51 1.60 6.84 -4.74
N ASN A 52 0.77 7.14 -5.75
CA ASN A 52 -0.69 6.99 -5.68
C ASN A 52 -1.25 6.03 -6.76
N SER A 53 -0.38 5.41 -7.55
CA SER A 53 -0.71 4.47 -8.61
C SER A 53 0.48 3.53 -8.79
N ILE A 54 0.22 2.28 -9.15
CA ILE A 54 1.28 1.33 -9.47
C ILE A 54 1.01 0.62 -10.79
N HIS A 55 2.07 0.12 -11.40
CA HIS A 55 1.98 -0.86 -12.47
C HIS A 55 2.69 -2.14 -12.03
N MET A 56 2.19 -3.27 -12.50
CA MET A 56 2.79 -4.59 -12.28
C MET A 56 3.54 -5.09 -13.51
N PHE A 57 3.96 -4.19 -14.40
CA PHE A 57 4.85 -4.54 -15.52
C PHE A 57 6.19 -5.02 -14.99
N PHE A 58 6.73 -6.08 -15.62
CA PHE A 58 8.02 -6.70 -15.23
C PHE A 58 8.07 -7.22 -13.78
N MET A 59 6.90 -7.46 -13.18
CA MET A 59 6.75 -8.22 -11.94
C MET A 59 6.60 -9.70 -12.27
N PHE A 60 7.23 -10.57 -11.49
CA PHE A 60 7.19 -12.02 -11.70
C PHE A 60 6.34 -12.77 -10.66
N PHE A 61 5.75 -12.05 -9.72
CA PHE A 61 4.89 -12.60 -8.68
C PHE A 61 3.80 -11.58 -8.28
N PRO A 62 2.66 -12.04 -7.77
CA PRO A 62 1.63 -11.16 -7.24
C PRO A 62 2.04 -10.54 -5.90
N ILE A 63 1.44 -9.40 -5.55
CA ILE A 63 1.64 -8.71 -4.27
C ILE A 63 0.32 -8.21 -3.70
N ASP A 64 0.30 -7.96 -2.39
CA ASP A 64 -0.75 -7.15 -1.77
C ASP A 64 -0.33 -5.68 -1.81
N VAL A 65 -1.31 -4.78 -2.00
CA VAL A 65 -1.06 -3.35 -2.16
C VAL A 65 -1.95 -2.56 -1.22
N VAL A 66 -1.33 -1.65 -0.45
CA VAL A 66 -2.03 -0.76 0.47
C VAL A 66 -1.72 0.69 0.11
N PHE A 67 -2.74 1.47 -0.21
CA PHE A 67 -2.61 2.90 -0.47
C PHE A 67 -2.88 3.67 0.81
N LEU A 68 -1.98 4.61 1.13
CA LEU A 68 -2.07 5.49 2.29
C LEU A 68 -2.19 6.95 1.88
N ASP A 69 -2.86 7.77 2.68
CA ASP A 69 -2.79 9.24 2.57
C ASP A 69 -1.49 9.82 3.19
N LYS A 70 -1.43 11.16 3.32
CA LYS A 70 -0.24 11.84 3.87
C LYS A 70 -0.06 11.59 5.37
N GLU A 71 -1.14 11.28 6.06
CA GLU A 71 -1.23 10.99 7.50
C GLU A 71 -1.10 9.48 7.79
N ASN A 72 -0.70 8.68 6.79
CA ASN A 72 -0.56 7.23 6.85
C ASN A 72 -1.87 6.47 7.11
N ARG A 73 -3.03 7.07 6.83
CA ARG A 73 -4.32 6.38 6.88
C ARG A 73 -4.52 5.55 5.63
N VAL A 74 -4.99 4.32 5.79
CA VAL A 74 -5.33 3.44 4.68
C VAL A 74 -6.54 3.99 3.93
N VAL A 75 -6.34 4.35 2.66
CA VAL A 75 -7.42 4.83 1.77
C VAL A 75 -7.93 3.76 0.82
N LYS A 76 -7.14 2.72 0.57
CA LYS A 76 -7.54 1.56 -0.24
C LYS A 76 -6.60 0.38 0.00
N THR A 77 -7.17 -0.82 0.06
CA THR A 77 -6.44 -2.10 0.03
C THR A 77 -6.80 -2.87 -1.24
N ILE A 78 -5.83 -3.58 -1.82
CA ILE A 78 -6.04 -4.48 -2.96
C ILE A 78 -5.19 -5.74 -2.76
N ASP A 79 -5.85 -6.87 -2.56
CA ASP A 79 -5.20 -8.17 -2.39
C ASP A 79 -4.75 -8.77 -3.73
N ASN A 80 -3.66 -9.53 -3.70
CA ASN A 80 -3.24 -10.43 -4.78
C ASN A 80 -3.22 -9.79 -6.18
N VAL A 81 -2.64 -8.60 -6.28
CA VAL A 81 -2.46 -7.88 -7.55
C VAL A 81 -1.50 -8.65 -8.43
N LYS A 82 -1.97 -9.09 -9.60
CA LYS A 82 -1.20 -9.96 -10.50
C LYS A 82 -0.22 -9.17 -11.37
N PRO A 83 0.88 -9.80 -11.83
CA PRO A 83 1.71 -9.29 -12.92
C PRO A 83 0.86 -8.77 -14.09
N TRP A 84 1.37 -7.73 -14.78
CA TRP A 84 0.71 -7.09 -15.93
C TRP A 84 -0.60 -6.33 -15.63
N THR A 85 -0.89 -6.11 -14.35
CA THR A 85 -2.02 -5.26 -13.91
C THR A 85 -1.57 -3.81 -13.75
N VAL A 86 -2.45 -2.86 -14.09
CA VAL A 86 -2.25 -1.43 -13.76
C VAL A 86 -3.30 -1.01 -12.74
N ILE A 87 -2.88 -0.34 -11.68
CA ILE A 87 -3.78 0.31 -10.73
C ILE A 87 -3.72 1.81 -10.99
N PHE A 88 -4.81 2.34 -11.52
CA PHE A 88 -4.98 3.77 -11.77
C PHE A 88 -4.85 4.58 -10.48
N PRO A 89 -4.50 5.89 -10.58
CA PRO A 89 -4.38 6.78 -9.44
C PRO A 89 -5.56 6.67 -8.46
N VAL A 90 -5.25 6.30 -7.23
CA VAL A 90 -6.21 6.21 -6.14
C VAL A 90 -6.39 7.60 -5.52
N LYS A 91 -7.63 8.05 -5.44
CA LYS A 91 -7.96 9.35 -4.86
C LYS A 91 -7.48 9.42 -3.40
N HIS A 92 -6.87 10.55 -3.02
CA HIS A 92 -6.30 10.79 -1.69
C HIS A 92 -5.09 9.93 -1.30
N ALA A 93 -4.65 8.98 -2.14
CA ALA A 93 -3.42 8.26 -1.90
C ALA A 93 -2.19 9.17 -2.13
N TYR A 94 -1.21 9.03 -1.25
CA TYR A 94 0.08 9.70 -1.29
C TYR A 94 1.24 8.70 -1.19
N LYS A 95 1.04 7.57 -0.49
CA LYS A 95 2.03 6.49 -0.39
C LYS A 95 1.40 5.17 -0.81
N THR A 96 2.23 4.25 -1.28
CA THR A 96 1.82 2.88 -1.57
C THR A 96 2.74 1.90 -0.86
N ILE A 97 2.18 0.94 -0.13
CA ILE A 97 2.91 -0.19 0.44
C ILE A 97 2.73 -1.40 -0.45
N GLU A 98 3.84 -1.96 -0.93
CA GLU A 98 3.92 -3.24 -1.62
C GLU A 98 4.30 -4.34 -0.61
N MET A 99 3.45 -5.36 -0.48
CA MET A 99 3.58 -6.40 0.54
C MET A 99 3.52 -7.81 -0.05
N PRO A 100 4.07 -8.84 0.62
CA PRO A 100 3.82 -10.23 0.25
C PRO A 100 2.31 -10.54 0.21
N VAL A 101 1.88 -11.40 -0.72
CA VAL A 101 0.46 -11.82 -0.79
C VAL A 101 -0.02 -12.41 0.53
N GLY A 102 -1.23 -12.03 0.93
CA GLY A 102 -1.88 -12.44 2.18
C GLY A 102 -1.51 -11.58 3.38
N SER A 103 -0.65 -10.57 3.22
CA SER A 103 -0.26 -9.65 4.29
C SER A 103 -1.42 -8.79 4.79
N ILE A 104 -2.27 -8.29 3.89
CA ILE A 104 -3.44 -7.47 4.26
C ILE A 104 -4.32 -8.26 5.23
N ARG A 105 -4.67 -9.50 4.86
CA ARG A 105 -5.46 -10.40 5.70
C ARG A 105 -4.74 -10.80 6.98
N LYS A 106 -3.45 -11.12 6.90
CA LYS A 106 -2.64 -11.57 8.05
C LYS A 106 -2.50 -10.49 9.11
N PHE A 107 -2.35 -9.23 8.71
CA PHE A 107 -2.16 -8.11 9.62
C PHE A 107 -3.45 -7.36 9.93
N GLY A 108 -4.60 -7.76 9.36
CA GLY A 108 -5.89 -7.14 9.62
C GLY A 108 -5.99 -5.70 9.09
N ILE A 109 -5.30 -5.39 7.99
CA ILE A 109 -5.29 -4.04 7.40
C ILE A 109 -6.67 -3.75 6.82
N GLN A 110 -7.28 -2.63 7.25
CA GLN A 110 -8.59 -2.19 6.79
C GLN A 110 -8.57 -0.70 6.42
N ASP A 111 -9.47 -0.32 5.52
CA ASP A 111 -9.66 1.08 5.15
C ASP A 111 -10.00 1.93 6.39
N GLY A 112 -9.28 3.04 6.56
CA GLY A 112 -9.40 3.97 7.68
C GLY A 112 -8.47 3.70 8.87
N CYS A 113 -7.80 2.54 8.96
CA CYS A 113 -6.74 2.32 9.96
C CYS A 113 -5.53 3.20 9.66
N VAL A 114 -4.73 3.50 10.68
CA VAL A 114 -3.47 4.26 10.53
C VAL A 114 -2.31 3.30 10.65
N ILE A 115 -1.39 3.30 9.69
CA ILE A 115 -0.20 2.46 9.74
C ILE A 115 0.96 3.27 10.33
N GLU A 116 1.64 2.71 11.34
CA GLU A 116 2.92 3.25 11.81
C GLU A 116 4.02 2.89 10.79
N VAL A 117 4.62 3.91 10.16
CA VAL A 117 5.60 3.77 9.06
C VAL A 117 6.94 4.42 9.38
#